data_AF-A0A9X3YM52-F1
#
_entry.id   AF-A0A9X3YM52-F1
#
_cell.length_a   1.000
_cell.length_b   1.000
_cell.length_c   1.000
_cell.angle_alpha   90.00
_cell.angle_beta   90.00
_cell.angle_gamma   90.00
#
_symmetry.space_group_name_H-M   'P 1'
#
loop_
_entity.id
_entity.type
_entity.pdbx_description
1 polymer ?
#
loop_
_entity_poly.entity_id
_entity_poly.type
_entity_poly.pdbx_seq_one_letter_code
_entity_poly.pdbx_strand_id
1 'polypeptide(L)'
;MLARYCGGLLFLCAASASAEPQWFAVLIDGDKAGHAQMRRDIADGRTIDTTRVEIELQGADRANRLVLEQRFESGVDGAPLAYAFALRTHDVTRGKTATVDGGAIALDIDEQGIVRRERVALPSGVTWPLAEAALLHDAIAQPGRTLALTGFDTNDDAAVPVELRIGERRAIDVGGVGVVATQVVRTTRKGDKVSTTTSWLDDGLRPLRVEMRVAGVALDLVAATRDVALAPNRSVDFIKRLFVRSPYRIPPSAQSQRIRYVLAHTDGAFDVPSTGEQRVRANGDTVSIDICATCGDEPRIDVAPTETRAPNARIESDAREFADAVRTVGAVADPRRHMLALEDYARRHLVGINGFLGAGSALATARSGQGDCVAYALYLAALGRAAGIPTRVAGGMVYSQRYAGRGDVFVPHAWTQALIGGRWVSFDAATAGFDATHVALVVGQGDRAAFAAAMGRLAKLQIRSIAQVAQRASSVLSD
;
A
#
# COMPACT_ATOMS: atom_id res chain seq x y z
N MET A 1 -0.93 0.68 -3.79
CA MET A 1 -1.58 1.54 -2.77
C MET A 1 -3.09 1.65 -2.96
N LEU A 2 -3.58 2.20 -4.09
CA LEU A 2 -5.01 2.27 -4.43
C LEU A 2 -5.74 0.93 -4.34
N ALA A 3 -5.15 -0.17 -4.83
CA ALA A 3 -5.71 -1.51 -4.70
C ALA A 3 -6.01 -1.97 -3.25
N ARG A 4 -5.18 -1.53 -2.30
CA ARG A 4 -5.32 -1.89 -0.88
C ARG A 4 -6.41 -1.07 -0.21
N TYR A 5 -6.44 0.23 -0.52
CA TYR A 5 -7.49 1.11 -0.03
C TYR A 5 -8.82 0.72 -0.66
N CYS A 6 -8.91 0.52 -1.97
CA CYS A 6 -10.14 0.03 -2.60
C CYS A 6 -10.57 -1.35 -2.04
N GLY A 7 -9.64 -2.28 -1.81
CA GLY A 7 -9.96 -3.61 -1.25
C GLY A 7 -10.49 -3.61 0.19
N GLY A 8 -10.04 -2.68 1.04
CA GLY A 8 -10.57 -2.51 2.40
C GLY A 8 -11.74 -1.51 2.52
N LEU A 9 -11.95 -0.67 1.50
CA LEU A 9 -12.92 0.44 1.51
C LEU A 9 -14.16 0.21 0.63
N LEU A 10 -14.18 -0.81 -0.22
CA LEU A 10 -15.38 -1.20 -0.96
C LEU A 10 -16.32 -2.02 -0.07
N PHE A 11 -16.76 -1.41 1.03
CA PHE A 11 -18.05 -1.73 1.63
C PHE A 11 -18.96 -0.57 1.32
N LEU A 12 -19.34 -0.56 0.06
CA LEU A 12 -20.39 0.28 -0.46
C LEU A 12 -21.67 -0.46 -0.13
N CYS A 13 -22.61 0.26 0.47
CA CYS A 13 -23.91 -0.24 0.83
C CYS A 13 -24.43 -1.19 -0.25
N ALA A 14 -24.98 -2.31 0.21
CA ALA A 14 -25.44 -3.38 -0.65
C ALA A 14 -26.16 -2.88 -1.90
N ALA A 15 -25.84 -3.48 -3.05
CA ALA A 15 -26.68 -3.33 -4.23
C ALA A 15 -28.09 -3.87 -3.91
N SER A 16 -29.12 -3.17 -4.38
CA SER A 16 -30.47 -3.74 -4.42
C SER A 16 -30.48 -4.94 -5.37
N ALA A 17 -31.21 -6.01 -5.02
CA ALA A 17 -31.40 -7.14 -5.93
C ALA A 17 -32.02 -6.64 -7.24
N SER A 18 -31.29 -6.84 -8.34
CA SER A 18 -31.55 -6.23 -9.64
C SER A 18 -31.04 -7.17 -10.74
N ALA A 19 -31.78 -7.29 -11.85
CA ALA A 19 -31.34 -8.09 -12.99
C ALA A 19 -30.08 -7.49 -13.66
N GLU A 20 -29.88 -6.17 -13.54
CA GLU A 20 -28.73 -5.47 -14.10
C GLU A 20 -27.83 -4.89 -12.99
N PRO A 21 -26.49 -4.89 -13.19
CA PRO A 21 -25.58 -4.27 -12.23
C PRO A 21 -25.77 -2.75 -12.21
N GLN A 22 -25.62 -2.15 -11.03
CA GLN A 22 -25.54 -0.70 -10.88
C GLN A 22 -24.17 -0.20 -11.32
N TRP A 23 -24.14 0.79 -12.20
CA TRP A 23 -22.92 1.35 -12.78
C TRP A 23 -22.51 2.65 -12.10
N PHE A 24 -21.20 2.88 -12.04
CA PHE A 24 -20.59 4.08 -11.49
C PHE A 24 -19.48 4.57 -12.40
N ALA A 25 -19.39 5.88 -12.57
CA ALA A 25 -18.15 6.52 -12.99
C ALA A 25 -17.21 6.63 -11.79
N VAL A 26 -15.96 6.21 -11.95
CA VAL A 26 -14.92 6.37 -10.92
C VAL A 26 -14.14 7.64 -11.24
N LEU A 27 -14.14 8.58 -10.30
CA LEU A 27 -13.44 9.86 -10.41
C LEU A 27 -12.26 9.89 -9.43
N ILE A 28 -11.13 10.43 -9.87
CA ILE A 28 -9.97 10.72 -9.04
C ILE A 28 -9.71 12.22 -9.09
N ASP A 29 -9.87 12.88 -7.94
CA ASP A 29 -9.87 14.36 -7.83
C ASP A 29 -10.75 15.05 -8.89
N GLY A 30 -11.92 14.46 -9.17
CA GLY A 30 -12.91 14.96 -10.11
C GLY A 30 -12.74 14.51 -11.57
N ASP A 31 -11.58 13.99 -11.96
CA ASP A 31 -11.37 13.48 -13.31
C ASP A 31 -11.77 12.01 -13.42
N LYS A 32 -12.51 11.65 -14.48
CA LYS A 32 -12.92 10.26 -14.73
C LYS A 32 -11.70 9.38 -14.99
N ALA A 33 -11.45 8.44 -14.09
CA ALA A 33 -10.32 7.51 -14.14
C ALA A 33 -10.76 6.07 -14.43
N GLY A 34 -12.06 5.78 -14.39
CA GLY A 34 -12.54 4.42 -14.59
C GLY A 34 -14.02 4.26 -14.38
N HIS A 35 -14.42 3.04 -14.02
CA HIS A 35 -15.80 2.66 -13.76
C HIS A 35 -15.90 1.58 -12.69
N ALA A 36 -17.07 1.47 -12.08
CA ALA A 36 -17.38 0.37 -11.17
C ALA A 36 -18.76 -0.21 -11.44
N GLN A 37 -18.95 -1.44 -10.99
CA GLN A 37 -20.20 -2.19 -11.03
C GLN A 37 -20.45 -2.79 -9.65
N MET A 38 -21.70 -2.70 -9.20
CA MET A 38 -22.19 -3.44 -8.04
C MET A 38 -23.38 -4.29 -8.45
N ARG A 39 -23.40 -5.55 -8.01
CA ARG A 39 -24.48 -6.49 -8.30
C ARG A 39 -24.78 -7.32 -7.08
N ARG A 40 -26.07 -7.59 -6.86
CA ARG A 40 -26.56 -8.58 -5.89
C ARG A 40 -27.34 -9.64 -6.63
N ASP A 41 -26.90 -10.87 -6.53
CA ASP A 41 -27.59 -12.05 -7.04
C ASP A 41 -28.18 -12.85 -5.89
N ILE A 42 -29.40 -13.35 -6.07
CA ILE A 42 -30.05 -14.23 -5.10
C ILE A 42 -30.40 -15.53 -5.84
N ALA A 43 -29.77 -16.63 -5.44
CA ALA A 43 -29.99 -17.94 -6.02
C ALA A 43 -29.70 -19.04 -4.99
N ASP A 44 -30.45 -20.14 -5.04
CA ASP A 44 -30.20 -21.36 -4.24
C ASP A 44 -30.06 -21.10 -2.72
N GLY A 45 -30.86 -20.19 -2.16
CA GLY A 45 -30.81 -19.84 -0.74
C GLY A 45 -29.55 -19.06 -0.32
N ARG A 46 -28.85 -18.47 -1.29
CA ARG A 46 -27.66 -17.64 -1.08
C ARG A 46 -27.83 -16.27 -1.71
N THR A 47 -27.20 -15.29 -1.10
CA THR A 47 -27.04 -13.94 -1.66
C THR A 47 -25.57 -13.72 -1.98
N ILE A 48 -25.30 -13.30 -3.21
CA ILE A 48 -23.95 -13.02 -3.69
C ILE A 48 -23.84 -11.53 -4.01
N ASP A 49 -23.06 -10.82 -3.22
CA ASP A 49 -22.74 -9.41 -3.46
C ASP A 49 -21.40 -9.30 -4.20
N THR A 50 -21.43 -8.78 -5.42
CA THR A 50 -20.25 -8.59 -6.27
C THR A 50 -19.98 -7.11 -6.49
N THR A 51 -18.75 -6.68 -6.20
CA THR A 51 -18.25 -5.34 -6.54
C THR A 51 -17.06 -5.47 -7.47
N ARG A 52 -17.11 -4.80 -8.61
CA ARG A 52 -16.02 -4.74 -9.58
C ARG A 52 -15.64 -3.30 -9.84
N VAL A 53 -14.39 -2.94 -9.64
CA VAL A 53 -13.86 -1.60 -9.88
C VAL A 53 -12.73 -1.68 -10.88
N GLU A 54 -12.79 -0.86 -11.91
CA GLU A 54 -11.77 -0.75 -12.92
C GLU A 54 -11.28 0.69 -13.00
N ILE A 55 -9.98 0.88 -12.83
CA ILE A 55 -9.33 2.20 -12.85
C ILE A 55 -8.16 2.14 -13.81
N GLU A 56 -8.04 3.15 -14.66
CA GLU A 56 -6.91 3.37 -15.52
C GLU A 56 -6.05 4.50 -14.92
N LEU A 57 -4.80 4.16 -14.61
CA LEU A 57 -3.85 5.08 -14.01
C LEU A 57 -2.66 5.27 -14.95
N GLN A 58 -2.28 6.51 -15.21
CA GLN A 58 -1.07 6.78 -15.95
C GLN A 58 0.16 6.42 -15.09
N GLY A 59 0.93 5.44 -15.55
CA GLY A 59 2.24 5.09 -15.03
C GLY A 59 3.34 6.03 -15.54
N ALA A 60 4.59 5.81 -15.12
CA ALA A 60 5.72 6.59 -15.64
C ALA A 60 5.92 6.41 -17.16
N ASP A 61 5.70 5.20 -17.67
CA ASP A 61 5.93 4.85 -19.09
C ASP A 61 4.65 4.47 -19.85
N ARG A 62 3.61 3.98 -19.16
CA ARG A 62 2.36 3.49 -19.79
C ARG A 62 1.17 3.60 -18.85
N ALA A 63 -0.04 3.60 -19.43
CA ALA A 63 -1.27 3.43 -18.66
C ALA A 63 -1.33 2.02 -18.05
N ASN A 64 -1.72 1.96 -16.78
CA ASN A 64 -1.89 0.74 -16.01
C ASN A 64 -3.37 0.59 -15.67
N ARG A 65 -3.98 -0.45 -16.24
CA ARG A 65 -5.34 -0.87 -15.89
C ARG A 65 -5.29 -1.68 -14.60
N LEU A 66 -6.05 -1.24 -13.60
CA LEU A 66 -6.28 -1.93 -12.34
C LEU A 66 -7.71 -2.43 -12.34
N VAL A 67 -7.89 -3.74 -12.20
CA VAL A 67 -9.20 -4.37 -12.01
C VAL A 67 -9.21 -5.01 -10.63
N LEU A 68 -10.14 -4.55 -9.80
CA LEU A 68 -10.43 -5.09 -8.49
C LEU A 68 -11.81 -5.73 -8.53
N GLU A 69 -11.93 -6.96 -8.05
CA GLU A 69 -13.19 -7.67 -7.94
C GLU A 69 -13.30 -8.27 -6.54
N GLN A 70 -14.46 -8.11 -5.91
CA GLN A 70 -14.77 -8.63 -4.59
C GLN A 70 -16.14 -9.28 -4.63
N ARG A 71 -16.25 -10.41 -3.95
CA ARG A 71 -17.49 -11.19 -3.84
C ARG A 71 -17.70 -11.62 -2.40
N PHE A 72 -18.90 -11.43 -1.87
CA PHE A 72 -19.36 -11.98 -0.59
C PHE A 72 -20.54 -12.89 -0.83
N GLU A 73 -20.57 -14.04 -0.16
CA GLU A 73 -21.67 -14.99 -0.21
C GLU A 73 -22.30 -15.12 1.18
N SER A 74 -23.53 -14.69 1.34
CA SER A 74 -24.27 -14.83 2.59
C SER A 74 -25.41 -15.83 2.45
N GLY A 75 -25.77 -16.48 3.56
CA GLY A 75 -27.06 -17.14 3.70
C GLY A 75 -28.21 -16.12 3.60
N VAL A 76 -29.44 -16.60 3.42
CA VAL A 76 -30.65 -15.75 3.38
C VAL A 76 -30.84 -14.89 4.65
N ASP A 77 -30.29 -15.33 5.77
CA ASP A 77 -30.28 -14.66 7.07
C ASP A 77 -29.12 -13.68 7.24
N GLY A 78 -28.26 -13.52 6.23
CA GLY A 78 -27.07 -12.69 6.30
C GLY A 78 -25.83 -13.41 6.87
N ALA A 79 -25.93 -14.71 7.22
CA ALA A 79 -24.81 -15.46 7.79
C ALA A 79 -23.63 -15.54 6.79
N PRO A 80 -22.38 -15.31 7.25
CA PRO A 80 -21.19 -15.45 6.41
C PRO A 80 -20.96 -16.88 5.88
N LEU A 81 -20.83 -17.06 4.56
CA LEU A 81 -20.49 -18.35 3.93
C LEU A 81 -19.13 -18.37 3.23
N ALA A 82 -18.89 -17.43 2.30
CA ALA A 82 -17.63 -17.34 1.55
C ALA A 82 -17.33 -15.91 1.08
N TYR A 83 -16.07 -15.61 0.79
CA TYR A 83 -15.72 -14.41 0.03
C TYR A 83 -14.60 -14.69 -0.97
N ALA A 84 -14.51 -13.85 -1.99
CA ALA A 84 -13.39 -13.84 -2.93
C ALA A 84 -12.91 -12.41 -3.17
N PHE A 85 -11.61 -12.29 -3.42
CA PHE A 85 -10.95 -11.04 -3.75
C PHE A 85 -10.01 -11.30 -4.93
N ALA A 86 -10.04 -10.45 -5.96
CA ALA A 86 -9.10 -10.51 -7.06
C ALA A 86 -8.62 -9.10 -7.42
N LEU A 87 -7.30 -8.95 -7.51
CA LEU A 87 -6.64 -7.76 -8.03
C LEU A 87 -5.83 -8.16 -9.25
N ARG A 88 -6.13 -7.54 -10.39
CA ARG A 88 -5.43 -7.76 -11.66
C ARG A 88 -4.92 -6.43 -12.19
N THR A 89 -3.67 -6.44 -12.60
CA THR A 89 -3.02 -5.38 -13.37
C THR A 89 -2.28 -6.02 -14.54
N HIS A 90 -1.62 -5.22 -15.38
CA HIS A 90 -0.76 -5.77 -16.44
C HIS A 90 0.32 -6.71 -15.86
N ASP A 91 0.96 -6.32 -14.76
CA ASP A 91 2.15 -7.00 -14.25
C ASP A 91 1.89 -7.84 -12.99
N VAL A 92 0.73 -7.69 -12.36
CA VAL A 92 0.42 -8.32 -11.07
C VAL A 92 -0.97 -8.92 -11.10
N THR A 93 -1.04 -10.22 -10.80
CA THR A 93 -2.29 -10.91 -10.48
C THR A 93 -2.21 -11.45 -9.06
N ARG A 94 -3.21 -11.10 -8.25
CA ARG A 94 -3.39 -11.57 -6.88
C ARG A 94 -4.83 -11.95 -6.67
N GLY A 95 -5.06 -13.12 -6.06
CA GLY A 95 -6.39 -13.63 -5.76
C GLY A 95 -6.44 -14.16 -4.33
N LYS A 96 -7.64 -14.17 -3.76
CA LYS A 96 -7.97 -14.94 -2.57
C LYS A 96 -9.37 -15.53 -2.73
N THR A 97 -9.54 -16.76 -2.29
CA THR A 97 -10.84 -17.37 -2.06
C THR A 97 -10.90 -17.86 -0.62
N ALA A 98 -12.05 -17.67 -0.01
CA ALA A 98 -12.23 -17.90 1.42
C ALA A 98 -13.57 -18.56 1.69
N THR A 99 -13.57 -19.62 2.50
CA THR A 99 -14.78 -20.32 2.94
C THR A 99 -14.85 -20.33 4.46
N VAL A 100 -16.03 -20.06 5.01
CA VAL A 100 -16.28 -20.10 6.45
C VAL A 100 -16.49 -21.56 6.89
N ASP A 101 -15.72 -21.99 7.88
CA ASP A 101 -15.76 -23.32 8.48
C ASP A 101 -15.57 -23.24 10.00
N GLY A 102 -16.63 -23.51 10.76
CA GLY A 102 -16.57 -23.69 12.21
C GLY A 102 -16.01 -22.50 13.00
N GLY A 103 -16.41 -21.27 12.67
CA GLY A 103 -15.90 -20.05 13.33
C GLY A 103 -14.49 -19.64 12.87
N ALA A 104 -14.00 -20.23 11.78
CA ALA A 104 -12.78 -19.82 11.11
C ALA A 104 -13.06 -19.59 9.61
N ILE A 105 -12.12 -18.93 8.94
CA ILE A 105 -12.08 -18.85 7.49
C ILE A 105 -10.87 -19.66 7.02
N ALA A 106 -11.10 -20.59 6.09
CA ALA A 106 -10.04 -21.22 5.31
C ALA A 106 -9.79 -20.37 4.05
N LEU A 107 -8.56 -19.89 3.88
CA LEU A 107 -8.15 -19.06 2.75
C LEU A 107 -7.21 -19.81 1.82
N ASP A 108 -7.48 -19.73 0.53
CA ASP A 108 -6.51 -19.98 -0.53
C ASP A 108 -6.09 -18.62 -1.10
N ILE A 109 -4.81 -18.27 -0.95
CA ILE A 109 -4.21 -17.01 -1.41
C ILE A 109 -3.33 -17.33 -2.61
N ASP A 110 -3.64 -16.74 -3.76
CA ASP A 110 -2.83 -16.82 -4.98
C ASP A 110 -2.08 -15.50 -5.19
N GLU A 111 -0.75 -15.55 -5.15
CA GLU A 111 0.09 -14.43 -5.58
C GLU A 111 0.95 -14.87 -6.79
N GLN A 112 0.56 -14.42 -7.99
CA GLN A 112 1.24 -14.74 -9.25
C GLN A 112 1.43 -16.26 -9.49
N GLY A 113 0.39 -17.06 -9.23
CA GLY A 113 0.39 -18.51 -9.39
C GLY A 113 0.97 -19.28 -8.19
N ILE A 114 1.39 -18.57 -7.15
CA ILE A 114 1.86 -19.18 -5.90
C ILE A 114 0.68 -19.25 -4.94
N VAL A 115 0.19 -20.48 -4.70
CA VAL A 115 -0.93 -20.71 -3.80
C VAL A 115 -0.43 -21.01 -2.38
N ARG A 116 -0.89 -20.23 -1.41
CA ARG A 116 -0.71 -20.47 0.02
C ARG A 116 -2.07 -20.70 0.68
N ARG A 117 -2.12 -21.64 1.62
CA ARG A 117 -3.30 -21.88 2.44
C ARG A 117 -3.12 -21.33 3.83
N GLU A 118 -4.13 -20.64 4.34
CA GLU A 118 -4.16 -20.08 5.68
C GLU A 118 -5.49 -20.38 6.36
N ARG A 119 -5.50 -20.36 7.69
CA ARG A 119 -6.72 -20.41 8.49
C ARG A 119 -6.70 -19.24 9.46
N VAL A 120 -7.72 -18.39 9.39
CA VAL A 120 -7.86 -17.21 10.27
C VAL A 120 -9.12 -17.33 11.10
N ALA A 121 -9.09 -16.80 12.33
CA ALA A 121 -10.26 -16.78 13.20
C ALA A 121 -11.34 -15.84 12.62
N LEU A 122 -12.59 -16.28 12.67
CA LEU A 122 -13.75 -15.45 12.36
C LEU A 122 -14.54 -15.21 13.65
N PRO A 123 -14.39 -14.04 14.31
CA PRO A 123 -15.16 -13.71 15.49
C PRO A 123 -16.66 -13.81 15.24
N SER A 124 -17.42 -14.19 16.26
CA SER A 124 -18.88 -14.12 16.20
C SER A 124 -19.36 -12.67 15.99
N GLY A 125 -20.46 -12.49 15.27
CA GLY A 125 -21.05 -11.17 15.02
C GLY A 125 -20.36 -10.34 13.94
N VAL A 126 -19.44 -10.92 13.16
CA VAL A 126 -18.93 -10.26 11.94
C VAL A 126 -20.08 -10.02 10.97
N THR A 127 -20.16 -8.79 10.48
CA THR A 127 -21.22 -8.30 9.61
C THR A 127 -20.71 -8.23 8.17
N TRP A 128 -21.39 -8.94 7.26
CA TRP A 128 -21.17 -8.91 5.81
C TRP A 128 -22.20 -8.01 5.11
N PRO A 129 -22.03 -7.70 3.80
CA PRO A 129 -22.83 -6.69 3.12
C PRO A 129 -24.35 -6.88 3.23
N LEU A 130 -24.85 -8.12 3.20
CA LEU A 130 -26.28 -8.38 3.40
C LEU A 130 -26.78 -8.02 4.80
N ALA A 131 -26.06 -8.44 5.84
CA ALA A 131 -26.40 -8.12 7.23
C ALA A 131 -26.26 -6.61 7.52
N GLU A 132 -25.23 -5.94 6.96
CA GLU A 132 -25.05 -4.50 7.09
C GLU A 132 -26.22 -3.73 6.45
N ALA A 133 -26.68 -4.17 5.28
CA ALA A 133 -27.82 -3.56 4.59
C ALA A 133 -29.12 -3.69 5.39
N ALA A 134 -29.35 -4.82 6.05
CA ALA A 134 -30.52 -5.00 6.92
C ALA A 134 -30.48 -4.03 8.10
N LEU A 135 -29.32 -3.90 8.77
CA LEU A 135 -29.14 -2.93 9.85
C LEU A 135 -29.34 -1.47 9.40
N LEU A 136 -28.87 -1.14 8.20
CA LEU A 136 -29.06 0.19 7.61
C LEU A 136 -30.52 0.44 7.25
N HIS A 137 -31.26 -0.54 6.74
CA HIS A 137 -32.66 -0.40 6.39
C HIS A 137 -33.51 0.09 7.58
N ASP A 138 -33.29 -0.51 8.75
CA ASP A 138 -34.01 -0.16 9.98
C ASP A 138 -33.63 1.20 10.56
N ALA A 139 -32.48 1.74 10.14
CA ALA A 139 -31.88 2.92 10.75
C ALA A 139 -31.88 4.15 9.83
N ILE A 140 -31.91 3.99 8.50
CA ILE A 140 -31.66 5.08 7.52
C ILE A 140 -32.64 6.26 7.65
N ALA A 141 -33.85 6.01 8.17
CA ALA A 141 -34.86 7.03 8.41
C ALA A 141 -34.65 7.84 9.72
N GLN A 142 -33.54 7.62 10.44
CA GLN A 142 -33.26 8.21 11.75
C GLN A 142 -31.95 9.02 11.72
N PRO A 143 -31.96 10.27 11.22
CA PRO A 143 -30.79 11.14 11.23
C PRO A 143 -30.17 11.28 12.62
N GLY A 144 -28.84 11.26 12.67
CA GLY A 144 -28.07 11.30 13.92
C GLY A 144 -27.89 9.93 14.59
N ARG A 145 -28.60 8.87 14.15
CA ARG A 145 -28.39 7.52 14.66
C ARG A 145 -27.01 7.00 14.28
N THR A 146 -26.37 6.34 15.24
CA THR A 146 -25.08 5.67 15.05
C THR A 146 -25.26 4.17 15.28
N LEU A 147 -24.66 3.36 14.41
CA LEU A 147 -24.59 1.90 14.53
C LEU A 147 -23.14 1.49 14.72
N ALA A 148 -22.87 0.68 15.74
CA ALA A 148 -21.57 0.05 15.92
C ALA A 148 -21.67 -1.42 15.47
N LEU A 149 -20.75 -1.84 14.61
CA LEU A 149 -20.70 -3.21 14.09
C LEU A 149 -19.26 -3.68 13.90
N THR A 150 -19.10 -4.99 13.75
CA THR A 150 -17.81 -5.62 13.44
C THR A 150 -17.78 -5.96 11.95
N GLY A 151 -17.10 -5.15 11.14
CA GLY A 151 -16.93 -5.42 9.71
C GLY A 151 -15.81 -6.43 9.46
N PHE A 152 -15.60 -6.81 8.20
CA PHE A 152 -14.51 -7.70 7.80
C PHE A 152 -13.66 -7.06 6.68
N ASP A 153 -12.36 -6.89 6.89
CA ASP A 153 -11.44 -6.37 5.87
C ASP A 153 -10.83 -7.52 5.06
N THR A 154 -11.23 -7.71 3.81
CA THR A 154 -10.73 -8.79 2.92
C THR A 154 -9.32 -8.57 2.40
N ASN A 155 -8.77 -7.37 2.53
CA ASN A 155 -7.39 -7.14 2.14
C ASN A 155 -6.43 -7.69 3.20
N ASP A 156 -6.78 -7.53 4.49
CA ASP A 156 -5.98 -7.95 5.64
C ASP A 156 -6.56 -9.16 6.40
N ASP A 157 -7.64 -9.76 5.89
CA ASP A 157 -8.29 -10.99 6.36
C ASP A 157 -8.67 -10.96 7.84
N ALA A 158 -9.18 -9.81 8.30
CA ALA A 158 -9.42 -9.56 9.72
C ALA A 158 -10.74 -8.82 9.99
N ALA A 159 -11.35 -9.14 11.13
CA ALA A 159 -12.46 -8.36 11.67
C ALA A 159 -11.99 -6.96 12.12
N VAL A 160 -12.78 -5.93 11.83
CA VAL A 160 -12.46 -4.53 12.14
C VAL A 160 -13.66 -3.80 12.75
N PRO A 161 -13.46 -3.00 13.82
CA PRO A 161 -14.51 -2.13 14.33
C PRO A 161 -14.97 -1.11 13.28
N VAL A 162 -16.28 -1.01 13.11
CA VAL A 162 -16.94 -0.09 12.19
C VAL A 162 -18.02 0.68 12.92
N GLU A 163 -18.07 1.98 12.67
CA GLU A 163 -19.15 2.86 13.09
C GLU A 163 -19.83 3.44 11.85
N LEU A 164 -21.16 3.31 11.76
CA LEU A 164 -21.98 3.94 10.74
C LEU A 164 -22.76 5.08 11.38
N ARG A 165 -22.57 6.31 10.92
CA ARG A 165 -23.33 7.47 11.36
C ARG A 165 -24.27 7.93 10.25
N ILE A 166 -25.56 7.90 10.53
CA ILE A 166 -26.60 8.35 9.62
C ILE A 166 -26.70 9.87 9.74
N GLY A 167 -26.47 10.56 8.63
CA GLY A 167 -26.58 12.00 8.53
C GLY A 167 -27.94 12.44 8.00
N GLU A 168 -28.02 13.72 7.67
CA GLU A 168 -29.24 14.30 7.12
C GLU A 168 -29.46 13.90 5.66
N ARG A 169 -30.72 14.00 5.26
CA ARG A 169 -31.13 13.87 3.86
C ARG A 169 -30.96 15.22 3.17
N ARG A 170 -30.18 15.27 2.09
CA ARG A 170 -29.94 16.52 1.33
C ARG A 170 -29.82 16.27 -0.17
N ALA A 171 -30.04 17.32 -0.94
CA ALA A 171 -29.73 17.32 -2.37
C ALA A 171 -28.21 17.23 -2.57
N ILE A 172 -27.80 16.34 -3.47
CA ILE A 172 -26.42 16.15 -3.92
C ILE A 172 -26.36 16.14 -5.44
N ASP A 173 -25.18 16.45 -5.98
CA ASP A 173 -24.92 16.29 -7.41
C ASP A 173 -24.52 14.85 -7.73
N VAL A 174 -25.28 14.24 -8.64
CA VAL A 174 -25.04 12.91 -9.21
C VAL A 174 -24.94 13.07 -10.72
N GLY A 175 -23.72 13.36 -11.20
CA GLY A 175 -23.46 13.48 -12.64
C GLY A 175 -24.15 14.68 -13.29
N GLY A 176 -24.25 15.82 -12.60
CA GLY A 176 -24.94 17.02 -13.07
C GLY A 176 -26.42 17.08 -12.72
N VAL A 177 -26.96 16.05 -12.07
CA VAL A 177 -28.37 15.98 -11.65
C VAL A 177 -28.46 16.09 -10.13
N GLY A 178 -29.29 17.03 -9.66
CA GLY A 178 -29.60 17.16 -8.24
C GLY A 178 -30.52 16.03 -7.78
N VAL A 179 -30.03 15.17 -6.87
CA VAL A 179 -30.79 14.06 -6.29
C VAL A 179 -30.78 14.15 -4.77
N VAL A 180 -31.91 13.91 -4.14
CA VAL A 180 -32.03 13.88 -2.68
C VAL A 180 -31.55 12.53 -2.15
N ALA A 181 -30.56 12.52 -1.27
CA ALA A 181 -29.95 11.32 -0.73
C ALA A 181 -29.68 11.45 0.78
N THR A 182 -29.65 10.32 1.48
CA THR A 182 -29.29 10.23 2.90
C THR A 182 -27.79 9.97 3.04
N GLN A 183 -27.13 10.76 3.86
CA GLN A 183 -25.71 10.56 4.16
C GLN A 183 -25.51 9.37 5.11
N VAL A 184 -24.55 8.51 4.83
CA VAL A 184 -24.03 7.51 5.77
C VAL A 184 -22.51 7.65 5.82
N VAL A 185 -21.99 8.02 6.98
CA VAL A 185 -20.53 8.11 7.21
C VAL A 185 -20.07 6.83 7.90
N ARG A 186 -19.25 6.05 7.19
CA ARG A 186 -18.61 4.84 7.70
C ARG A 186 -17.23 5.19 8.22
N THR A 187 -16.97 4.90 9.48
CA THR A 187 -15.66 5.03 10.11
C THR A 187 -15.13 3.65 10.47
N THR A 188 -13.95 3.28 9.97
CA THR A 188 -13.27 2.04 10.32
C THR A 188 -12.03 2.35 11.12
N ARG A 189 -11.83 1.64 12.23
CA ARG A 189 -10.62 1.76 13.06
C ARG A 189 -9.79 0.48 12.96
N LYS A 190 -8.49 0.65 12.74
CA LYS A 190 -7.52 -0.45 12.70
C LYS A 190 -6.26 -0.04 13.45
N GLY A 191 -6.18 -0.43 14.72
CA GLY A 191 -5.22 0.17 15.66
C GLY A 191 -5.41 1.69 15.69
N ASP A 192 -4.32 2.44 15.56
CA ASP A 192 -4.35 3.92 15.55
C ASP A 192 -4.84 4.52 14.22
N LYS A 193 -5.08 3.69 13.19
CA LYS A 193 -5.52 4.17 11.88
C LYS A 193 -7.03 4.29 11.84
N VAL A 194 -7.50 5.43 11.35
CA VAL A 194 -8.91 5.70 11.09
C VAL A 194 -9.09 5.98 9.60
N SER A 195 -10.05 5.30 8.98
CA SER A 195 -10.47 5.60 7.60
C SER A 195 -11.96 5.91 7.58
N THR A 196 -12.33 6.94 6.82
CA THR A 196 -13.71 7.36 6.63
C THR A 196 -14.13 7.23 5.17
N THR A 197 -15.36 6.76 4.97
CA THR A 197 -16.06 6.74 3.68
C THR A 197 -17.42 7.38 3.88
N THR A 198 -17.82 8.25 2.97
CA THR A 198 -19.17 8.84 2.96
C THR A 198 -19.95 8.27 1.80
N SER A 199 -21.05 7.58 2.10
CA SER A 199 -21.99 7.08 1.11
C SER A 199 -23.25 7.94 1.12
N TRP A 200 -23.76 8.26 -0.07
CA TRP A 200 -25.01 8.95 -0.29
C TRP A 200 -26.01 7.95 -0.86
N LEU A 201 -27.04 7.61 -0.10
CA LEU A 201 -27.97 6.54 -0.44
C LEU A 201 -29.33 7.09 -0.83
N ASP A 202 -30.01 6.43 -1.76
CA ASP A 202 -31.43 6.64 -1.97
C ASP A 202 -32.29 5.89 -0.94
N ASP A 203 -33.62 6.01 -1.05
CA ASP A 203 -34.57 5.40 -0.11
C ASP A 203 -34.55 3.85 -0.17
N GLY A 204 -34.01 3.27 -1.25
CA GLY A 204 -33.80 1.83 -1.42
C GLY A 204 -32.42 1.34 -0.99
N LEU A 205 -31.67 2.18 -0.26
CA LEU A 205 -30.26 1.97 0.13
C LEU A 205 -29.28 1.84 -1.04
N ARG A 206 -29.67 2.23 -2.25
CA ARG A 206 -28.76 2.19 -3.40
C ARG A 206 -27.78 3.35 -3.30
N PRO A 207 -26.46 3.10 -3.40
CA PRO A 207 -25.49 4.18 -3.34
C PRO A 207 -25.56 5.03 -4.62
N LEU A 208 -25.78 6.33 -4.48
CA LEU A 208 -25.80 7.31 -5.56
C LEU A 208 -24.44 7.99 -5.73
N ARG A 209 -23.73 8.20 -4.62
CA ARG A 209 -22.37 8.73 -4.61
C ARG A 209 -21.62 8.15 -3.43
N VAL A 210 -20.34 7.86 -3.62
CA VAL A 210 -19.47 7.44 -2.53
C VAL A 210 -18.17 8.20 -2.61
N GLU A 211 -17.77 8.78 -1.49
CA GLU A 211 -16.62 9.66 -1.36
C GLU A 211 -15.64 9.05 -0.36
N MET A 212 -14.39 8.87 -0.78
CA MET A 212 -13.32 8.41 0.09
C MET A 212 -12.00 9.10 -0.25
N ARG A 213 -11.04 9.04 0.69
CA ARG A 213 -9.68 9.48 0.42
C ARG A 213 -8.72 8.32 0.48
N VAL A 214 -7.92 8.18 -0.57
CA VAL A 214 -6.88 7.17 -0.68
C VAL A 214 -5.54 7.89 -0.75
N ALA A 215 -4.67 7.70 0.24
CA ALA A 215 -3.37 8.39 0.27
C ALA A 215 -3.46 9.93 0.18
N GLY A 216 -4.54 10.51 0.69
CA GLY A 216 -4.80 11.94 0.55
C GLY A 216 -5.37 12.38 -0.81
N VAL A 217 -5.58 11.47 -1.76
CA VAL A 217 -6.24 11.72 -3.06
C VAL A 217 -7.74 11.42 -2.94
N ALA A 218 -8.61 12.29 -3.48
CA ALA A 218 -10.05 12.02 -3.48
C ALA A 218 -10.39 10.95 -4.53
N LEU A 219 -11.17 9.95 -4.13
CA LEU A 219 -11.71 8.92 -5.01
C LEU A 219 -13.22 8.86 -4.79
N ASP A 220 -13.96 9.15 -5.87
CA ASP A 220 -15.41 9.18 -5.84
C ASP A 220 -15.99 8.12 -6.79
N LEU A 221 -17.01 7.41 -6.35
CA LEU A 221 -17.88 6.60 -7.21
C LEU A 221 -19.20 7.34 -7.37
N VAL A 222 -19.53 7.74 -8.59
CA VAL A 222 -20.77 8.48 -8.88
C VAL A 222 -21.67 7.58 -9.73
N ALA A 223 -22.89 7.33 -9.27
CA ALA A 223 -23.85 6.51 -10.00
C ALA A 223 -24.08 7.10 -11.40
N ALA A 224 -24.09 6.23 -12.40
CA ALA A 224 -24.15 6.62 -13.80
C ALA A 224 -24.86 5.55 -14.62
N THR A 225 -25.31 5.90 -15.82
CA THR A 225 -25.69 4.88 -16.81
C THR A 225 -24.45 4.12 -17.26
N ARG A 226 -24.64 2.91 -17.81
CA ARG A 226 -23.55 2.12 -18.38
C ARG A 226 -22.72 2.91 -19.39
N ASP A 227 -23.38 3.67 -20.27
CA ASP A 227 -22.69 4.45 -21.31
C ASP A 227 -21.84 5.57 -20.73
N VAL A 228 -22.33 6.28 -19.70
CA VAL A 228 -21.55 7.33 -19.01
C VAL A 228 -20.39 6.72 -18.21
N ALA A 229 -20.62 5.60 -17.53
CA ALA A 229 -19.57 4.90 -16.79
C ALA A 229 -18.46 4.40 -17.73
N LEU A 230 -18.81 3.90 -18.93
CA LEU A 230 -17.86 3.40 -19.92
C LEU A 230 -17.30 4.48 -20.86
N ALA A 231 -17.70 5.74 -20.70
CA ALA A 231 -17.14 6.86 -21.46
C ALA A 231 -15.62 6.98 -21.28
N PRO A 232 -14.88 7.57 -22.24
CA PRO A 232 -13.42 7.67 -22.18
C PRO A 232 -12.92 8.29 -20.87
N ASN A 233 -11.86 7.70 -20.33
CA ASN A 233 -11.18 8.22 -19.15
C ASN A 233 -10.30 9.43 -19.51
N ARG A 234 -10.01 10.27 -18.52
CA ARG A 234 -8.92 11.23 -18.57
C ARG A 234 -7.67 10.58 -17.97
N SER A 235 -6.50 10.89 -18.53
CA SER A 235 -5.22 10.40 -18.01
C SER A 235 -4.98 10.93 -16.60
N VAL A 236 -5.17 10.08 -15.58
CA VAL A 236 -4.86 10.42 -14.19
C VAL A 236 -3.46 9.91 -13.83
N ASP A 237 -2.51 10.83 -13.69
CA ASP A 237 -1.15 10.52 -13.24
C ASP A 237 -1.08 10.50 -11.70
N PHE A 238 -1.49 9.37 -11.13
CA PHE A 238 -1.51 9.17 -9.68
C PHE A 238 -0.09 9.19 -9.06
N ILE A 239 0.89 8.70 -9.80
CA ILE A 239 2.28 8.58 -9.34
C ILE A 239 2.89 9.97 -9.09
N LYS A 240 2.66 10.91 -10.01
CA LYS A 240 3.16 12.29 -9.86
C LYS A 240 2.67 13.01 -8.60
N ARG A 241 1.60 12.53 -7.94
CA ARG A 241 1.09 13.08 -6.68
C ARG A 241 1.86 12.59 -5.46
N LEU A 242 2.56 11.46 -5.57
CA LEU A 242 3.39 10.91 -4.49
C LEU A 242 4.82 11.46 -4.51
N PHE A 243 5.17 12.29 -5.51
CA PHE A 243 6.50 12.89 -5.59
C PHE A 243 6.61 14.06 -4.63
N VAL A 244 7.72 14.08 -3.90
CA VAL A 244 8.10 15.23 -3.08
C VAL A 244 9.06 16.08 -3.90
N ARG A 245 8.69 17.33 -4.16
CA ARG A 245 9.55 18.24 -4.94
C ARG A 245 10.84 18.51 -4.18
N SER A 246 11.98 18.35 -4.83
CA SER A 246 13.24 18.84 -4.28
C SER A 246 13.35 20.35 -4.55
N PRO A 247 13.63 21.18 -3.54
CA PRO A 247 13.89 22.60 -3.77
C PRO A 247 15.22 22.84 -4.51
N TYR A 248 16.11 21.85 -4.55
CA TYR A 248 17.43 21.95 -5.16
C TYR A 248 17.77 20.72 -5.99
N ARG A 249 18.60 20.90 -7.02
CA ARG A 249 19.27 19.78 -7.69
C ARG A 249 20.36 19.23 -6.76
N ILE A 250 20.38 17.91 -6.55
CA ILE A 250 21.46 17.25 -5.82
C ILE A 250 22.49 16.74 -6.85
N PRO A 251 23.70 17.31 -6.87
CA PRO A 251 24.74 16.86 -7.80
C PRO A 251 25.25 15.46 -7.40
N PRO A 252 25.70 14.63 -8.34
CA PRO A 252 26.23 13.30 -8.04
C PRO A 252 27.34 13.29 -6.97
N SER A 253 28.20 14.32 -6.96
CA SER A 253 29.26 14.46 -5.96
C SER A 253 28.75 14.62 -4.52
N ALA A 254 27.54 15.15 -4.31
CA ALA A 254 26.94 15.28 -2.99
C ALA A 254 26.26 13.98 -2.52
N GLN A 255 25.87 13.10 -3.44
CA GLN A 255 25.13 11.86 -3.12
C GLN A 255 25.94 10.90 -2.25
N SER A 256 27.26 10.87 -2.43
CA SER A 256 28.16 10.06 -1.58
C SER A 256 28.62 10.77 -0.30
N GLN A 257 28.19 12.02 -0.08
CA GLN A 257 28.60 12.85 1.05
C GLN A 257 27.49 12.92 2.09
N ARG A 258 27.76 13.57 3.24
CA ARG A 258 26.70 13.83 4.22
C ARG A 258 25.75 14.91 3.72
N ILE A 259 24.46 14.56 3.63
CA ILE A 259 23.39 15.50 3.31
C ILE A 259 22.50 15.70 4.54
N ARG A 260 22.15 16.95 4.82
CA ARG A 260 21.15 17.34 5.80
C ARG A 260 19.87 17.77 5.11
N TYR A 261 18.76 17.20 5.54
CA TYR A 261 17.41 17.56 5.17
C TYR A 261 16.72 18.26 6.34
N VAL A 262 15.84 19.21 6.03
CA VAL A 262 14.82 19.70 6.96
C VAL A 262 13.47 19.42 6.33
N LEU A 263 12.71 18.54 6.96
CA LEU A 263 11.41 18.08 6.50
C LEU A 263 10.30 18.68 7.36
N ALA A 264 9.16 18.97 6.74
CA ALA A 264 7.92 19.37 7.40
C ALA A 264 6.76 18.56 6.83
N HIS A 265 5.71 18.36 7.62
CA HIS A 265 4.48 17.68 7.17
C HIS A 265 3.28 18.59 7.41
N THR A 266 2.33 18.62 6.47
CA THR A 266 1.19 19.58 6.57
C THR A 266 0.26 19.29 7.73
N ASP A 267 0.25 18.06 8.24
CA ASP A 267 -0.56 17.66 9.40
C ASP A 267 0.16 17.88 10.75
N GLY A 268 1.32 18.55 10.75
CA GLY A 268 2.10 18.84 11.96
C GLY A 268 3.24 17.83 12.21
N ALA A 269 3.54 17.58 13.48
CA ALA A 269 4.61 16.69 13.90
C ALA A 269 4.45 15.27 13.31
N PHE A 270 5.57 14.67 12.92
CA PHE A 270 5.60 13.33 12.32
C PHE A 270 6.90 12.61 12.66
N ASP A 271 6.81 11.29 12.82
CA ASP A 271 7.94 10.46 13.17
C ASP A 271 8.63 9.87 11.95
N VAL A 272 9.95 9.80 12.04
CA VAL A 272 10.86 9.24 11.04
C VAL A 272 11.88 8.36 11.78
N PRO A 273 12.17 7.13 11.30
CA PRO A 273 13.10 6.25 11.99
C PRO A 273 14.55 6.76 11.91
N SER A 274 15.30 6.64 13.00
CA SER A 274 16.76 6.62 12.94
C SER A 274 17.24 5.26 12.41
N THR A 275 18.31 5.25 11.64
CA THR A 275 18.95 4.03 11.11
C THR A 275 20.47 4.09 11.33
N GLY A 276 21.22 3.08 10.86
CA GLY A 276 22.69 3.13 10.84
C GLY A 276 23.27 4.28 9.99
N GLU A 277 22.52 4.78 9.01
CA GLU A 277 22.93 5.83 8.05
C GLU A 277 22.14 7.14 8.22
N GLN A 278 20.98 7.09 8.89
CA GLN A 278 20.05 8.20 9.06
C GLN A 278 19.97 8.60 10.53
N ARG A 279 20.34 9.85 10.84
CA ARG A 279 20.17 10.46 12.16
C ARG A 279 19.04 11.46 12.13
N VAL A 280 18.12 11.35 13.08
CA VAL A 280 16.90 12.16 13.15
C VAL A 280 16.92 13.08 14.38
N ARG A 281 16.51 14.34 14.20
CA ARG A 281 16.29 15.30 15.30
C ARG A 281 14.95 16.00 15.08
N ALA A 282 14.00 15.79 15.98
CA ALA A 282 12.73 16.50 15.97
C ALA A 282 12.91 17.93 16.50
N ASN A 283 12.32 18.91 15.80
CA ASN A 283 12.41 20.34 16.10
C ASN A 283 11.00 20.96 15.93
N GLY A 284 10.12 20.74 16.91
CA GLY A 284 8.72 21.16 16.82
C GLY A 284 8.01 20.50 15.62
N ASP A 285 7.53 21.31 14.69
CA ASP A 285 6.82 20.86 13.48
C ASP A 285 7.74 20.40 12.34
N THR A 286 9.06 20.42 12.57
CA THR A 286 10.05 20.01 11.57
C THR A 286 10.93 18.88 12.08
N VAL A 287 11.48 18.11 11.14
CA VAL A 287 12.44 17.04 11.42
C VAL A 287 13.72 17.33 10.64
N SER A 288 14.85 17.44 11.34
CA SER A 288 16.16 17.50 10.69
C SER A 288 16.73 16.09 10.57
N ILE A 289 17.17 15.73 9.37
CA ILE A 289 17.70 14.41 9.05
C ILE A 289 19.10 14.57 8.47
N ASP A 290 20.10 13.96 9.10
CA ASP A 290 21.43 13.80 8.52
C ASP A 290 21.55 12.40 7.92
N ILE A 291 21.93 12.29 6.65
CA ILE A 291 22.13 11.01 5.94
C ILE A 291 23.56 10.92 5.46
N CYS A 292 24.23 9.83 5.83
CA CYS A 292 25.58 9.48 5.40
C CYS A 292 25.91 8.03 5.78
N ALA A 293 27.06 7.52 5.35
CA ALA A 293 27.43 6.11 5.56
C ALA A 293 27.40 5.62 7.02
N THR A 294 27.65 6.48 8.03
CA THR A 294 27.81 6.05 9.44
C THR A 294 27.30 7.03 10.49
N CYS A 295 26.65 8.15 10.12
CA CYS A 295 26.25 9.18 11.07
C CYS A 295 24.95 8.87 11.83
N GLY A 296 24.22 7.83 11.44
CA GLY A 296 23.04 7.37 12.16
C GLY A 296 23.34 6.99 13.61
N ASP A 297 22.32 7.09 14.46
CA ASP A 297 22.36 6.77 15.90
C ASP A 297 21.57 5.53 16.30
N GLU A 298 21.20 4.69 15.32
CA GLU A 298 20.69 3.37 15.64
C GLU A 298 21.74 2.57 16.44
N PRO A 299 21.36 2.01 17.61
CA PRO A 299 22.29 1.24 18.44
C PRO A 299 22.90 0.05 17.69
N ARG A 300 24.11 -0.33 18.10
CA ARG A 300 24.70 -1.58 17.62
C ARG A 300 23.92 -2.76 18.16
N ILE A 301 23.84 -3.81 17.35
CA ILE A 301 23.12 -5.04 17.67
C ILE A 301 24.12 -6.18 17.74
N ASP A 302 24.24 -6.78 18.92
CA ASP A 302 25.11 -7.92 19.14
C ASP A 302 24.47 -9.23 18.66
N VAL A 303 23.16 -9.37 18.90
CA VAL A 303 22.36 -10.54 18.50
C VAL A 303 21.26 -10.09 17.55
N ALA A 304 21.32 -10.57 16.30
CA ALA A 304 20.32 -10.27 15.29
C ALA A 304 18.93 -10.79 15.73
N PRO A 305 17.86 -9.98 15.62
CA PRO A 305 16.51 -10.45 15.88
C PRO A 305 16.14 -11.64 15.00
N THR A 306 15.48 -12.66 15.55
CA THR A 306 15.18 -13.91 14.85
C THR A 306 14.42 -13.70 13.54
N GLU A 307 13.47 -12.75 13.53
CA GLU A 307 12.63 -12.40 12.38
C GLU A 307 13.42 -11.83 11.19
N THR A 308 14.66 -11.35 11.42
CA THR A 308 15.53 -10.83 10.36
C THR A 308 16.28 -11.94 9.62
N ARG A 309 16.22 -13.18 10.13
CA ARG A 309 16.76 -14.38 9.49
C ARG A 309 15.66 -15.33 9.03
N ALA A 310 14.55 -15.38 9.75
CA ALA A 310 13.43 -16.27 9.43
C ALA A 310 12.70 -15.86 8.14
N PRO A 311 12.18 -16.83 7.36
CA PRO A 311 11.26 -16.51 6.28
C PRO A 311 9.96 -15.93 6.82
N ASN A 312 9.23 -15.19 5.98
CA ASN A 312 7.89 -14.72 6.31
C ASN A 312 7.01 -14.69 5.06
N ALA A 313 5.74 -14.30 5.23
CA ALA A 313 4.72 -14.27 4.18
C ALA A 313 5.07 -13.48 2.90
N ARG A 314 6.13 -12.67 2.91
CA ARG A 314 6.60 -11.87 1.76
C ARG A 314 8.10 -12.01 1.45
N ILE A 315 8.86 -12.64 2.34
CA ILE A 315 10.30 -12.87 2.23
C ILE A 315 10.52 -14.37 2.49
N GLU A 316 10.13 -15.19 1.52
CA GLU A 316 10.18 -16.66 1.58
C GLU A 316 11.60 -17.18 1.32
N SER A 317 12.56 -16.73 2.14
CA SER A 317 13.99 -17.01 1.97
C SER A 317 14.37 -18.49 2.07
N ASP A 318 13.46 -19.34 2.55
CA ASP A 318 13.59 -20.80 2.62
C ASP A 318 13.22 -21.51 1.30
N ALA A 319 12.65 -20.80 0.33
CA ALA A 319 12.37 -21.36 -0.98
C ALA A 319 13.67 -21.72 -1.74
N ARG A 320 13.66 -22.84 -2.45
CA ARG A 320 14.83 -23.37 -3.18
C ARG A 320 15.44 -22.35 -4.14
N GLU A 321 14.60 -21.52 -4.76
CA GLU A 321 14.99 -20.49 -5.73
C GLU A 321 16.07 -19.55 -5.14
N PHE A 322 15.99 -19.21 -3.85
CA PHE A 322 16.98 -18.36 -3.20
C PHE A 322 18.25 -19.11 -2.83
N ALA A 323 18.13 -20.35 -2.36
CA ALA A 323 19.30 -21.19 -2.10
C ALA A 323 20.11 -21.43 -3.40
N ASP A 324 19.42 -21.63 -4.52
CA ASP A 324 20.03 -21.85 -5.84
C ASP A 324 20.72 -20.57 -6.36
N ALA A 325 20.07 -19.42 -6.20
CA ALA A 325 20.65 -18.12 -6.55
C ALA A 325 21.90 -17.82 -5.70
N VAL A 326 21.86 -18.05 -4.39
CA VAL A 326 23.02 -17.86 -3.50
C VAL A 326 24.18 -18.79 -3.90
N ARG A 327 23.91 -20.05 -4.27
CA ARG A 327 24.94 -20.95 -4.79
C ARG A 327 25.54 -20.46 -6.12
N THR A 328 24.73 -19.84 -6.97
CA THR A 328 25.17 -19.26 -8.26
C THR A 328 26.09 -18.06 -8.04
N VAL A 329 25.79 -17.20 -7.05
CA VAL A 329 26.65 -16.07 -6.68
C VAL A 329 27.97 -16.53 -6.05
N GLY A 330 27.93 -17.65 -5.32
CA GLY A 330 29.09 -18.24 -4.66
C GLY A 330 29.35 -17.62 -3.28
N ALA A 331 30.02 -18.39 -2.42
CA ALA A 331 30.27 -17.98 -1.05
C ALA A 331 31.30 -16.84 -0.98
N VAL A 332 30.93 -15.74 -0.32
CA VAL A 332 31.83 -14.61 -0.02
C VAL A 332 31.93 -14.45 1.49
N ALA A 333 33.16 -14.52 2.02
CA ALA A 333 33.41 -14.52 3.47
C ALA A 333 33.02 -13.21 4.17
N ASP A 334 33.28 -12.07 3.54
CA ASP A 334 32.90 -10.75 4.06
C ASP A 334 31.40 -10.50 3.79
N PRO A 335 30.54 -10.35 4.82
CA PRO A 335 29.10 -10.18 4.63
C PRO A 335 28.73 -8.97 3.78
N ARG A 336 29.52 -7.89 3.84
CA ARG A 336 29.29 -6.69 3.02
C ARG A 336 29.54 -6.96 1.55
N ARG A 337 30.68 -7.53 1.20
CA ARG A 337 30.98 -7.94 -0.18
C ARG A 337 29.98 -8.98 -0.68
N HIS A 338 29.51 -9.89 0.17
CA HIS A 338 28.49 -10.85 -0.20
C HIS A 338 27.17 -10.16 -0.54
N MET A 339 26.70 -9.22 0.29
CA MET A 339 25.49 -8.44 -0.02
C MET A 339 25.63 -7.61 -1.30
N LEU A 340 26.80 -7.01 -1.58
CA LEU A 340 27.04 -6.31 -2.83
C LEU A 340 26.95 -7.24 -4.05
N ALA A 341 27.48 -8.47 -3.94
CA ALA A 341 27.38 -9.48 -4.99
C ALA A 341 25.92 -9.95 -5.22
N LEU A 342 25.15 -10.11 -4.13
CA LEU A 342 23.72 -10.45 -4.20
C LEU A 342 22.88 -9.29 -4.78
N GLU A 343 23.20 -8.04 -4.43
CA GLU A 343 22.57 -6.84 -4.98
C GLU A 343 22.78 -6.76 -6.49
N ASP A 344 24.02 -6.97 -6.93
CA ASP A 344 24.42 -6.99 -8.33
C ASP A 344 23.79 -8.16 -9.10
N TYR A 345 23.70 -9.35 -8.48
CA TYR A 345 22.93 -10.48 -9.01
C TYR A 345 21.45 -10.10 -9.20
N ALA A 346 20.80 -9.54 -8.19
CA ALA A 346 19.39 -9.13 -8.27
C ALA A 346 19.16 -8.10 -9.38
N ARG A 347 20.05 -7.10 -9.50
CA ARG A 347 19.98 -6.07 -10.55
C ARG A 347 20.03 -6.65 -11.95
N ARG A 348 20.83 -7.70 -12.18
CA ARG A 348 20.95 -8.36 -13.49
C ARG A 348 19.81 -9.32 -13.82
N HIS A 349 19.22 -9.97 -12.81
CA HIS A 349 18.23 -11.03 -13.03
C HIS A 349 16.79 -10.54 -13.04
N LEU A 350 16.55 -9.32 -12.54
CA LEU A 350 15.23 -8.71 -12.51
C LEU A 350 15.11 -7.63 -13.58
N VAL A 351 13.96 -7.63 -14.27
CA VAL A 351 13.53 -6.54 -15.13
C VAL A 351 12.73 -5.53 -14.30
N GLY A 352 13.21 -4.29 -14.27
CA GLY A 352 12.54 -3.20 -13.57
C GLY A 352 11.22 -2.82 -14.26
N ILE A 353 10.14 -2.76 -13.48
CA ILE A 353 8.85 -2.25 -13.94
C ILE A 353 8.49 -0.96 -13.17
N ASN A 354 8.00 0.04 -13.89
CA ASN A 354 7.55 1.31 -13.31
C ASN A 354 6.12 1.21 -12.76
N GLY A 355 5.93 0.29 -11.81
CA GLY A 355 4.69 0.08 -11.06
C GLY A 355 4.74 0.70 -9.67
N PHE A 356 3.65 1.32 -9.22
CA PHE A 356 3.44 1.77 -7.83
C PHE A 356 2.44 0.87 -7.07
N LEU A 357 2.11 -0.26 -7.70
CA LEU A 357 1.08 -1.16 -7.23
C LEU A 357 1.63 -2.30 -6.39
N GLY A 358 2.96 -2.36 -6.19
CA GLY A 358 3.65 -3.05 -5.11
C GLY A 358 2.77 -4.06 -4.41
N ALA A 359 2.82 -5.29 -4.89
CA ALA A 359 3.43 -6.36 -4.11
C ALA A 359 2.92 -7.73 -4.55
N GLY A 360 3.84 -8.50 -5.10
CA GLY A 360 3.95 -9.91 -4.74
C GLY A 360 4.90 -10.08 -3.55
N SER A 361 5.34 -11.31 -3.39
CA SER A 361 6.37 -11.71 -2.45
C SER A 361 7.75 -11.83 -3.11
N ALA A 362 8.78 -12.11 -2.32
CA ALA A 362 10.10 -12.39 -2.84
C ALA A 362 10.04 -13.58 -3.81
N LEU A 363 9.30 -14.64 -3.46
CA LEU A 363 9.19 -15.83 -4.32
C LEU A 363 8.47 -15.55 -5.63
N ALA A 364 7.39 -14.76 -5.60
CA ALA A 364 6.71 -14.32 -6.82
C ALA A 364 7.65 -13.52 -7.74
N THR A 365 8.48 -12.66 -7.15
CA THR A 365 9.51 -11.89 -7.87
C THR A 365 10.56 -12.81 -8.50
N ALA A 366 11.02 -13.82 -7.76
CA ALA A 366 11.98 -14.80 -8.26
C ALA A 366 11.47 -15.57 -9.48
N ARG A 367 10.18 -15.91 -9.50
CA ARG A 367 9.56 -16.68 -10.58
C ARG A 367 9.19 -15.84 -11.80
N SER A 368 8.74 -14.61 -11.58
CA SER A 368 8.37 -13.70 -12.67
C SER A 368 9.57 -13.03 -13.32
N GLY A 369 10.68 -12.86 -12.60
CA GLY A 369 11.89 -12.18 -13.10
C GLY A 369 11.70 -10.67 -13.31
N GLN A 370 10.65 -10.07 -12.73
CA GLN A 370 10.34 -8.65 -12.88
C GLN A 370 9.77 -8.04 -11.60
N GLY A 371 9.96 -6.74 -11.39
CA GLY A 371 9.50 -6.10 -10.15
C GLY A 371 9.68 -4.59 -10.07
N ASP A 372 8.91 -3.96 -9.17
CA ASP A 372 9.12 -2.57 -8.74
C ASP A 372 10.11 -2.51 -7.56
N CYS A 373 10.42 -1.32 -7.04
CA CYS A 373 11.38 -1.15 -5.94
C CYS A 373 11.07 -2.02 -4.70
N VAL A 374 9.78 -2.27 -4.42
CA VAL A 374 9.36 -3.15 -3.32
C VAL A 374 9.72 -4.60 -3.62
N ALA A 375 9.49 -5.07 -4.84
CA ALA A 375 9.87 -6.41 -5.27
C ALA A 375 11.39 -6.63 -5.21
N TYR A 376 12.19 -5.66 -5.69
CA TYR A 376 13.66 -5.70 -5.56
C TYR A 376 14.10 -5.78 -4.09
N ALA A 377 13.52 -4.95 -3.22
CA ALA A 377 13.86 -4.95 -1.80
C ALA A 377 13.53 -6.27 -1.08
N LEU A 378 12.39 -6.89 -1.43
CA LEU A 378 12.01 -8.20 -0.88
C LEU A 378 12.89 -9.32 -1.42
N TYR A 379 13.17 -9.31 -2.72
CA TYR A 379 14.01 -10.30 -3.38
C TYR A 379 15.43 -10.29 -2.82
N LEU A 380 16.04 -9.10 -2.71
CA LEU A 380 17.38 -8.95 -2.12
C LEU A 380 17.38 -9.29 -0.61
N ALA A 381 16.32 -8.97 0.12
CA ALA A 381 16.20 -9.39 1.51
C ALA A 381 16.16 -10.92 1.65
N ALA A 382 15.43 -11.62 0.77
CA ALA A 382 15.35 -13.08 0.77
C ALA A 382 16.68 -13.72 0.39
N LEU A 383 17.39 -13.19 -0.61
CA LEU A 383 18.75 -13.60 -0.95
C LEU A 383 19.71 -13.47 0.23
N GLY A 384 19.69 -12.32 0.93
CA GLY A 384 20.51 -12.12 2.12
C GLY A 384 20.23 -13.14 3.23
N ARG A 385 18.94 -13.40 3.52
CA ARG A 385 18.55 -14.42 4.52
C ARG A 385 18.98 -15.83 4.13
N ALA A 386 18.81 -16.20 2.86
CA ALA A 386 19.25 -17.48 2.33
C ALA A 386 20.78 -17.63 2.40
N ALA A 387 21.53 -16.54 2.28
CA ALA A 387 22.98 -16.48 2.50
C ALA A 387 23.39 -16.43 3.98
N GLY A 388 22.45 -16.50 4.92
CA GLY A 388 22.72 -16.43 6.35
C GLY A 388 23.02 -15.02 6.87
N ILE A 389 22.67 -13.98 6.12
CA ILE A 389 22.84 -12.57 6.49
C ILE A 389 21.49 -12.03 6.98
N PRO A 390 21.40 -11.46 8.20
CA PRO A 390 20.14 -10.89 8.68
C PRO A 390 19.74 -9.68 7.83
N THR A 391 18.50 -9.65 7.36
CA THR A 391 17.97 -8.56 6.53
C THR A 391 16.63 -8.03 7.02
N ARG A 392 16.39 -6.75 6.75
CA ARG A 392 15.11 -6.06 6.88
C ARG A 392 14.88 -5.15 5.67
N VAL A 393 13.68 -4.57 5.57
CA VAL A 393 13.28 -3.70 4.46
C VAL A 393 13.06 -2.28 4.98
N ALA A 394 13.60 -1.30 4.28
CA ALA A 394 13.33 0.11 4.49
C ALA A 394 12.43 0.64 3.36
N GLY A 395 11.55 1.57 3.72
CA GLY A 395 10.69 2.28 2.79
C GLY A 395 10.73 3.77 3.04
N GLY A 396 10.67 4.56 1.97
CA GLY A 396 10.75 6.01 2.06
C GLY A 396 10.75 6.65 0.69
N MET A 397 11.73 7.52 0.44
CA MET A 397 11.88 8.20 -0.84
C MET A 397 13.35 8.30 -1.26
N VAL A 398 13.59 8.32 -2.57
CA VAL A 398 14.92 8.52 -3.17
C VAL A 398 14.88 9.67 -4.17
N TYR A 399 15.94 10.46 -4.24
CA TYR A 399 16.03 11.55 -5.21
C TYR A 399 16.25 11.02 -6.62
N SER A 400 15.58 11.62 -7.59
CA SER A 400 15.85 11.45 -9.01
C SER A 400 15.92 12.81 -9.70
N GLN A 401 16.97 13.00 -10.50
CA GLN A 401 17.10 14.17 -11.36
C GLN A 401 16.00 14.22 -12.42
N ARG A 402 15.51 13.07 -12.88
CA ARG A 402 14.41 12.97 -13.84
C ARG A 402 13.64 11.66 -13.65
N TYR A 403 12.35 11.76 -13.38
CA TYR A 403 11.46 10.60 -13.27
C TYR A 403 10.05 10.95 -13.76
N ALA A 404 9.46 10.09 -14.60
CA ALA A 404 8.11 10.27 -15.16
C ALA A 404 7.87 11.67 -15.75
N GLY A 405 8.87 12.25 -16.45
CA GLY A 405 8.79 13.58 -17.05
C GLY A 405 8.92 14.76 -16.08
N ARG A 406 9.15 14.53 -14.78
CA ARG A 406 9.46 15.57 -13.79
C ARG A 406 10.94 15.57 -13.44
N GLY A 407 11.51 16.76 -13.25
CA GLY A 407 12.90 16.93 -12.81
C GLY A 407 13.00 17.22 -11.33
N ASP A 408 14.10 16.81 -10.72
CA ASP A 408 14.49 17.15 -9.34
C ASP A 408 13.38 16.79 -8.31
N VAL A 409 13.03 15.51 -8.27
CA VAL A 409 11.96 14.98 -7.41
C VAL A 409 12.45 13.83 -6.53
N PHE A 410 11.90 13.72 -5.35
CA PHE A 410 11.98 12.51 -4.54
C PHE A 410 10.80 11.62 -4.88
N VAL A 411 11.09 10.38 -5.25
CA VAL A 411 10.09 9.37 -5.62
C VAL A 411 9.94 8.34 -4.49
N PRO A 412 8.73 7.84 -4.23
CA PRO A 412 8.53 6.76 -3.27
C PRO A 412 9.40 5.55 -3.61
N HIS A 413 10.06 4.97 -2.60
CA HIS A 413 11.10 3.95 -2.81
C HIS A 413 11.20 2.93 -1.68
N ALA A 414 11.78 1.78 -1.98
CA ALA A 414 12.05 0.70 -1.04
C ALA A 414 13.42 0.06 -1.32
N TRP A 415 14.11 -0.35 -0.26
CA TRP A 415 15.42 -1.00 -0.36
C TRP A 415 15.66 -1.98 0.81
N THR A 416 16.74 -2.74 0.73
CA THR A 416 17.10 -3.75 1.74
C THR A 416 18.14 -3.19 2.70
N GLN A 417 18.05 -3.55 3.97
CA GLN A 417 19.14 -3.34 4.93
C GLN A 417 19.61 -4.69 5.46
N ALA A 418 20.93 -4.86 5.57
CA ALA A 418 21.56 -6.06 6.12
C ALA A 418 22.33 -5.71 7.40
N LEU A 419 22.32 -6.62 8.38
CA LEU A 419 23.07 -6.45 9.62
C LEU A 419 24.52 -6.89 9.42
N ILE A 420 25.44 -5.93 9.40
CA ILE A 420 26.87 -6.14 9.12
C ILE A 420 27.68 -5.52 10.25
N GLY A 421 28.48 -6.34 10.93
CA GLY A 421 29.28 -5.90 12.08
C GLY A 421 28.41 -5.25 13.17
N GLY A 422 27.19 -5.73 13.38
CA GLY A 422 26.25 -5.18 14.37
C GLY A 422 25.65 -3.82 13.99
N ARG A 423 25.73 -3.38 12.72
CA ARG A 423 25.03 -2.19 12.22
C ARG A 423 24.19 -2.55 11.01
N TRP A 424 23.03 -1.92 10.88
CA TRP A 424 22.25 -2.00 9.65
C TRP A 424 22.91 -1.16 8.56
N VAL A 425 23.15 -1.78 7.41
CA VAL A 425 23.75 -1.18 6.22
C VAL A 425 22.79 -1.38 5.06
N SER A 426 22.53 -0.32 4.31
CA SER A 426 21.57 -0.30 3.21
C SER A 426 22.17 -0.74 1.87
N PHE A 427 21.37 -1.44 1.09
CA PHE A 427 21.66 -1.99 -0.24
C PHE A 427 20.44 -1.78 -1.13
N ASP A 428 20.64 -1.33 -2.37
CA ASP A 428 19.54 -1.03 -3.28
C ASP A 428 19.80 -1.57 -4.69
N ALA A 429 19.13 -2.69 -4.99
CA ALA A 429 19.18 -3.32 -6.30
C ALA A 429 18.26 -2.67 -7.35
N ALA A 430 17.31 -1.83 -6.95
CA ALA A 430 16.41 -1.14 -7.87
C ALA A 430 17.02 0.13 -8.49
N THR A 431 18.08 0.67 -7.85
CA THR A 431 18.85 1.82 -8.36
C THR A 431 20.33 1.43 -8.56
N ALA A 432 21.20 2.43 -8.73
CA ALA A 432 22.65 2.24 -8.81
C ALA A 432 23.31 1.87 -7.47
N GLY A 433 22.53 1.80 -6.39
CA GLY A 433 22.97 1.50 -5.04
C GLY A 433 22.48 2.55 -4.04
N PHE A 434 22.67 2.26 -2.75
CA PHE A 434 22.29 3.19 -1.69
C PHE A 434 23.23 4.40 -1.59
N ASP A 435 22.65 5.58 -1.37
CA ASP A 435 23.37 6.85 -1.21
C ASP A 435 22.67 7.80 -0.22
N ALA A 436 23.22 9.00 -0.02
CA ALA A 436 22.66 9.99 0.91
C ALA A 436 21.35 10.65 0.43
N THR A 437 20.81 10.23 -0.72
CA THR A 437 19.50 10.67 -1.22
C THR A 437 18.34 9.78 -0.79
N HIS A 438 18.63 8.66 -0.15
CA HIS A 438 17.64 7.74 0.39
C HIS A 438 17.18 8.20 1.78
N VAL A 439 15.95 8.70 1.87
CA VAL A 439 15.34 9.12 3.15
C VAL A 439 14.39 8.02 3.62
N ALA A 440 14.71 7.35 4.72
CA ALA A 440 13.88 6.29 5.30
C ALA A 440 12.71 6.89 6.09
N LEU A 441 11.49 6.42 5.84
CA LEU A 441 10.28 6.80 6.56
C LEU A 441 9.69 5.64 7.36
N VAL A 442 10.05 4.41 7.01
CA VAL A 442 9.64 3.19 7.70
C VAL A 442 10.71 2.12 7.55
N VAL A 443 10.83 1.27 8.56
CA VAL A 443 11.70 0.10 8.57
C VAL A 443 10.90 -1.07 9.13
N GLY A 444 11.01 -2.25 8.53
CA GLY A 444 10.31 -3.44 8.99
C GLY A 444 10.64 -4.69 8.21
N GLN A 445 9.81 -5.72 8.34
CA GLN A 445 10.02 -7.04 7.74
C GLN A 445 9.34 -7.21 6.37
N GLY A 446 9.23 -6.11 5.61
CA GLY A 446 8.52 -6.08 4.34
C GLY A 446 6.99 -6.06 4.50
N ASP A 447 6.43 -5.62 5.63
CA ASP A 447 4.98 -5.54 5.81
C ASP A 447 4.34 -4.53 4.82
N ARG A 448 3.23 -4.94 4.18
CA ARG A 448 2.52 -4.08 3.22
C ARG A 448 1.95 -2.84 3.92
N ALA A 449 1.50 -2.98 5.18
CA ALA A 449 0.70 -1.96 5.88
C ALA A 449 1.55 -0.80 6.37
N ALA A 450 2.72 -1.14 6.90
CA ALA A 450 3.77 -0.22 7.26
C ALA A 450 4.22 0.56 6.02
N PHE A 451 4.55 -0.14 4.92
CA PHE A 451 4.99 0.51 3.69
C PHE A 451 3.93 1.45 3.11
N ALA A 452 2.69 0.97 2.93
CA ALA A 452 1.61 1.80 2.40
C ALA A 452 1.32 3.02 3.28
N ALA A 453 1.33 2.87 4.60
CA ALA A 453 1.14 3.99 5.52
C ALA A 453 2.25 5.05 5.38
N ALA A 454 3.50 4.61 5.24
CA ALA A 454 4.62 5.52 5.00
C ALA A 454 4.47 6.28 3.67
N MET A 455 4.11 5.57 2.59
CA MET A 455 3.93 6.20 1.28
C MET A 455 2.78 7.23 1.28
N GLY A 456 1.73 7.00 2.08
CA GLY A 456 0.62 7.96 2.22
C GLY A 456 0.97 9.27 2.90
N ARG A 457 2.09 9.32 3.62
CA ARG A 457 2.61 10.56 4.22
C ARG A 457 3.37 11.42 3.20
N LEU A 458 3.85 10.84 2.09
CA LEU A 458 4.66 11.55 1.09
C LEU A 458 3.91 12.70 0.42
N ALA A 459 2.62 12.52 0.12
CA ALA A 459 1.81 13.56 -0.53
C ALA A 459 1.71 14.88 0.27
N LYS A 460 1.95 14.81 1.57
CA LYS A 460 1.89 15.93 2.53
C LYS A 460 3.26 16.33 3.07
N LEU A 461 4.33 15.66 2.62
CA LEU A 461 5.69 15.93 3.03
C LEU A 461 6.29 17.07 2.21
N GLN A 462 6.99 17.98 2.88
CA GLN A 462 7.67 19.12 2.27
C GLN A 462 9.14 19.14 2.69
N ILE A 463 10.04 19.31 1.72
CA ILE A 463 11.46 19.54 1.99
C ILE A 463 11.68 21.05 2.08
N ARG A 464 11.96 21.55 3.30
CA ARG A 464 12.23 22.97 3.56
C ARG A 464 13.64 23.37 3.12
N SER A 465 14.62 22.51 3.36
CA SER A 465 16.00 22.73 2.93
C SER A 465 16.76 21.42 2.75
N ILE A 466 17.79 21.49 1.90
CA ILE A 466 18.79 20.44 1.68
C ILE A 466 20.14 21.12 1.73
N ALA A 467 21.08 20.60 2.53
CA ALA A 467 22.43 21.13 2.62
C ALA A 467 23.44 20.01 2.69
N GLN A 468 24.51 20.10 1.90
CA GLN A 468 25.69 19.26 2.11
C GLN A 468 26.38 19.72 3.40
N VAL A 469 26.66 18.77 4.29
CA VAL A 469 27.37 19.05 5.54
C VAL A 469 28.84 18.74 5.32
N ALA A 470 29.67 19.78 5.22
CA ALA A 470 31.12 19.61 5.18
C ALA A 470 31.58 18.93 6.47
N GLN A 471 32.36 17.86 6.37
CA GLN A 471 33.14 17.38 7.52
C GLN A 471 34.17 18.46 7.83
N ARG A 472 34.10 19.08 9.00
CA ARG A 472 35.24 19.84 9.50
C ARG A 472 36.39 18.86 9.65
N ALA A 473 37.49 19.09 8.92
CA ALA A 473 38.75 18.43 9.24
C ALA A 473 39.06 18.77 10.69
N SER A 474 39.15 17.76 11.55
CA SER A 474 39.68 17.95 12.90
C SER A 474 41.11 18.42 12.74
N SER A 475 41.35 19.72 12.94
CA SER A 475 42.69 20.24 13.14
C SER A 475 43.20 19.62 14.44
N VAL A 476 43.96 18.54 14.32
CA VAL A 476 44.88 18.11 15.36
C VAL A 476 45.91 19.24 15.43
N LEU A 477 45.66 20.21 16.31
CA LEU A 477 46.70 21.11 16.77
C LEU A 477 47.72 20.22 17.47
N SER A 478 48.86 20.07 16.80
CA SER A 478 50.07 19.53 17.39
C SER A 478 50.73 20.74 18.05
N ASP A 479 50.71 20.78 19.37
CA ASP A 479 51.68 21.53 20.18
C ASP A 479 52.26 20.57 21.22
#